data_AF-A0A6A3JV23-F1
#
_entry.id   AF-A0A6A3JV23-F1
#
_cell.length_a   1.000
_cell.length_b   1.000
_cell.length_c   1.000
_cell.angle_alpha   90.00
_cell.angle_beta   90.00
_cell.angle_gamma   90.00
#
_symmetry.space_group_name_H-M   'P 1'
#
loop_
_entity.id
_entity.type
_entity.pdbx_description
1 polymer ?
#
loop_
_entity_poly.entity_id
_entity_poly.type
_entity_poly.pdbx_seq_one_letter_code
_entity_poly.pdbx_strand_id
1 'polypeptide(L)'
;MMRAAGTDGPTGTVPLFTPVLPPMIESVSYEALVKWKRDRRDYESKMQASCRVTGEDYNAVVQSIRDSFEPRLLEVFCQPQLNVEPADATEGMLTAEIEHIVSSIKNATLPDIKELFKKELRMKKDESDVNARLMDYYKNFNTIVEDNGLTECFSGVAGTKEKCKRLVSRLWPKSLKDEVKQCVRFTHIEAAKDPRALFRLILEKATEFERQHQRLRLQKLGKAQNALGREDTSGVDHGEFDGVGERGQDRQEVEATQFVEASARTPKCQEMHWLRGCPTASRKDKEEFWTKIKNARNKKAKLKRLGELLPYPDRVVTLNGKLELPYRPDSGSDYTVIGHSHWNELKALDPSVVAVELEESILNQTFGSTTVTAKYKG
;
A
#
# COMPACT_ATOMS: atom_id res chain seq x y z
N MET A 1 55.62 -27.83 -33.47
CA MET A 1 54.95 -27.25 -34.64
C MET A 1 53.50 -26.93 -34.25
N MET A 2 53.13 -25.67 -34.47
CA MET A 2 51.81 -25.01 -34.44
C MET A 2 50.78 -25.34 -33.32
N ARG A 3 50.65 -24.36 -32.42
CA ARG A 3 49.44 -24.05 -31.63
C ARG A 3 48.37 -23.47 -32.56
N ALA A 4 47.13 -23.93 -32.44
CA ALA A 4 45.95 -23.16 -32.79
C ALA A 4 45.24 -22.79 -31.47
N ALA A 5 45.35 -21.52 -31.08
CA ALA A 5 44.60 -20.96 -29.97
C ALA A 5 43.26 -20.45 -30.52
N GLY A 6 42.22 -21.27 -30.39
CA GLY A 6 40.83 -20.79 -30.48
C GLY A 6 40.52 -20.02 -29.19
N THR A 7 40.21 -18.74 -29.34
CA THR A 7 39.76 -17.87 -28.26
C THR A 7 38.25 -18.05 -28.12
N ASP A 8 37.83 -18.98 -27.27
CA ASP A 8 36.46 -19.01 -26.78
C ASP A 8 36.31 -17.88 -25.74
N GLY A 9 35.79 -16.74 -26.21
CA GLY A 9 35.35 -15.67 -25.31
C GLY A 9 34.14 -16.16 -24.50
N PRO A 10 33.97 -15.69 -23.25
CA PRO A 10 32.78 -16.01 -22.49
C PRO A 10 31.59 -15.38 -23.23
N THR A 11 30.61 -16.21 -23.57
CA THR A 11 29.30 -15.80 -24.08
C THR A 11 28.62 -14.95 -23.01
N GLY A 12 29.00 -13.67 -22.96
CA GLY A 12 28.32 -12.68 -22.14
C GLY A 12 26.89 -12.60 -22.63
N THR A 13 25.95 -12.97 -21.77
CA THR A 13 24.56 -12.58 -21.89
C THR A 13 24.53 -11.07 -22.09
N VAL A 14 24.32 -10.64 -23.33
CA VAL A 14 24.10 -9.23 -23.67
C VAL A 14 22.93 -8.79 -22.80
N PRO A 15 23.10 -7.80 -21.91
CA PRO A 15 21.98 -7.25 -21.18
C PRO A 15 20.97 -6.80 -22.24
N LEU A 16 19.74 -7.32 -22.17
CA LEU A 16 18.63 -6.81 -22.97
C LEU A 16 18.39 -5.35 -22.52
N PHE A 17 19.15 -4.42 -23.11
CA PHE A 17 18.93 -3.00 -22.94
C PHE A 17 17.58 -2.71 -23.59
N THR A 18 16.53 -2.65 -22.78
CA THR A 18 15.28 -2.06 -23.22
C THR A 18 15.59 -0.58 -23.50
N PRO A 19 15.47 -0.11 -24.75
CA PRO A 19 15.79 1.28 -25.06
C PRO A 19 14.91 2.20 -24.22
N VAL A 20 15.54 3.14 -23.53
CA VAL A 20 14.83 4.13 -22.71
C VAL A 20 14.17 5.12 -23.66
N LEU A 21 12.86 4.96 -23.88
CA LEU A 21 12.14 5.79 -24.83
C LEU A 21 11.88 7.20 -24.26
N PRO A 22 12.16 8.26 -25.05
CA PRO A 22 11.87 9.63 -24.68
C PRO A 22 10.35 9.90 -24.74
N PRO A 23 9.79 10.60 -23.75
CA PRO A 23 8.37 10.94 -23.76
C PRO A 23 8.08 12.07 -24.75
N MET A 24 7.00 11.91 -25.51
CA MET A 24 6.53 12.89 -26.50
C MET A 24 5.42 13.79 -25.95
N ILE A 25 5.38 15.02 -26.42
CA ILE A 25 4.33 16.03 -26.18
C ILE A 25 3.41 16.01 -27.39
N GLU A 26 2.29 15.29 -27.26
CA GLU A 26 1.23 15.21 -28.29
C GLU A 26 0.07 16.18 -27.99
N SER A 27 0.07 16.80 -26.81
CA SER A 27 -0.97 17.74 -26.38
C SER A 27 -0.41 18.76 -25.39
N VAL A 28 -0.83 20.02 -25.55
CA VAL A 28 -0.55 21.13 -24.62
C VAL A 28 -1.60 21.24 -23.51
N SER A 29 -2.51 20.27 -23.40
CA SER A 29 -3.45 20.22 -22.28
C SER A 29 -2.69 20.10 -20.96
N TYR A 30 -3.22 20.72 -19.91
CA TYR A 30 -2.62 20.69 -18.58
C TYR A 30 -2.25 19.27 -18.12
N GLU A 31 -3.18 18.33 -18.28
CA GLU A 31 -3.00 16.95 -17.82
C GLU A 31 -1.91 16.22 -18.62
N ALA A 32 -1.84 16.45 -19.94
CA ALA A 32 -0.79 15.90 -20.78
C ALA A 32 0.59 16.45 -20.40
N LEU A 33 0.71 17.76 -20.13
CA LEU A 33 1.98 18.38 -19.75
C LEU A 33 2.43 17.97 -18.34
N VAL A 34 1.52 17.83 -17.38
CA VAL A 34 1.84 17.28 -16.04
C VAL A 34 2.33 15.84 -16.15
N LYS A 35 1.66 15.01 -16.93
CA LYS A 35 2.08 13.62 -17.18
C LYS A 35 3.44 13.59 -17.86
N TRP A 36 3.61 14.34 -18.95
CA TRP A 36 4.86 14.42 -19.70
C TRP A 36 6.02 14.84 -18.79
N LYS A 37 5.84 15.83 -17.91
CA LYS A 37 6.89 16.27 -16.98
C LYS A 37 7.29 15.19 -15.97
N ARG A 38 6.36 14.33 -15.55
CA ARG A 38 6.68 13.17 -14.69
C ARG A 38 7.48 12.14 -15.48
N ASP A 39 6.98 11.77 -16.65
CA ASP A 39 7.62 10.79 -17.54
C ASP A 39 9.02 11.28 -17.98
N ARG A 40 9.19 12.58 -18.22
CA ARG A 40 10.44 13.23 -18.61
C ARG A 40 11.47 13.14 -17.49
N ARG A 41 11.08 13.35 -16.24
CA ARG A 41 11.99 13.21 -15.08
C ARG A 41 12.47 11.77 -14.90
N ASP A 42 11.58 10.80 -15.10
CA ASP A 42 11.92 9.38 -15.03
C ASP A 42 12.85 8.98 -16.19
N TYR A 43 12.57 9.50 -17.40
CA TYR A 43 13.43 9.36 -18.58
C TYR A 43 14.84 9.93 -18.32
N GLU A 44 14.95 11.18 -17.89
CA GLU A 44 16.24 11.84 -17.62
C GLU A 44 17.02 11.11 -16.52
N SER A 45 16.36 10.64 -15.48
CA SER A 45 16.99 9.85 -14.42
C SER A 45 17.58 8.54 -14.95
N LYS A 46 16.85 7.85 -15.83
CA LYS A 46 17.35 6.64 -16.51
C LYS A 46 18.49 6.94 -17.46
N MET A 47 18.41 8.03 -18.23
CA MET A 47 19.48 8.47 -19.12
C MET A 47 20.76 8.80 -18.37
N GLN A 48 20.66 9.54 -17.25
CA GLN A 48 21.81 9.82 -16.38
C GLN A 48 22.43 8.54 -15.81
N ALA A 49 21.60 7.58 -15.37
CA ALA A 49 22.09 6.30 -14.89
C ALA A 49 22.81 5.52 -16.00
N SER A 50 22.27 5.52 -17.23
CA SER A 50 22.90 4.90 -18.39
C SER A 50 24.25 5.52 -18.73
N CYS A 51 24.32 6.86 -18.79
CA CYS A 51 25.56 7.60 -19.07
C CYS A 51 26.66 7.30 -18.04
N ARG A 52 26.31 7.08 -16.77
CA ARG A 52 27.28 6.67 -15.73
C ARG A 52 27.88 5.29 -15.99
N VAL A 53 27.14 4.41 -16.66
CA VAL A 53 27.59 3.05 -16.99
C VAL A 53 28.35 3.02 -18.32
N THR A 54 27.87 3.75 -19.34
CA THR A 54 28.45 3.77 -20.70
C THR A 54 29.61 4.77 -20.85
N GLY A 55 29.66 5.80 -20.00
CA GLY A 55 30.62 6.91 -20.12
C GLY A 55 30.24 7.95 -21.18
N GLU A 56 29.03 7.87 -21.74
CA GLU A 56 28.52 8.82 -22.73
C GLU A 56 28.23 10.20 -22.10
N ASP A 57 28.33 11.25 -22.92
CA ASP A 57 27.93 12.60 -22.51
C ASP A 57 26.40 12.71 -22.46
N TYR A 58 25.87 13.07 -21.29
CA TYR A 58 24.43 13.19 -21.04
C TYR A 58 23.75 14.15 -22.02
N ASN A 59 24.36 15.30 -22.30
CA ASN A 59 23.77 16.31 -23.16
C ASN A 59 23.71 15.87 -24.63
N ALA A 60 24.56 14.92 -25.03
CA ALA A 60 24.58 14.38 -26.38
C ALA A 60 23.53 13.28 -26.59
N VAL A 61 23.12 12.57 -25.54
CA VAL A 61 22.19 11.42 -25.64
C VAL A 61 20.75 11.74 -25.22
N VAL A 62 20.55 12.79 -24.44
CA VAL A 62 19.22 13.19 -23.97
C VAL A 62 18.45 13.88 -25.10
N GLN A 63 17.20 13.47 -25.33
CA GLN A 63 16.35 14.15 -26.30
C GLN A 63 16.04 15.58 -25.83
N SER A 64 16.12 16.56 -26.73
CA SER A 64 15.75 17.95 -26.44
C SER A 64 14.24 18.10 -26.22
N ILE A 65 13.81 19.16 -25.54
CA ILE A 65 12.39 19.45 -25.35
C ILE A 65 11.75 19.75 -26.69
N ARG A 66 12.45 20.49 -27.56
CA ARG A 66 12.01 20.77 -28.93
C ARG A 66 11.70 19.48 -29.68
N ASP A 67 12.58 18.49 -29.64
CA ASP A 67 12.40 17.21 -30.32
C ASP A 67 11.33 16.34 -29.64
N SER A 68 10.98 16.63 -28.38
CA SER A 68 9.86 15.97 -27.70
C SER A 68 8.49 16.43 -28.19
N PHE A 69 8.36 17.55 -28.90
CA PHE A 69 7.06 17.96 -29.46
C PHE A 69 6.71 17.18 -30.73
N GLU A 70 5.42 16.88 -30.90
CA GLU A 70 4.90 16.57 -32.22
C GLU A 70 5.19 17.77 -33.16
N PRO A 71 5.74 17.58 -34.37
CA PRO A 71 6.19 18.69 -35.22
C PRO A 71 5.12 19.77 -35.48
N ARG A 72 3.88 19.34 -35.76
CA ARG A 72 2.75 20.27 -35.97
C ARG A 72 2.33 21.00 -34.70
N LEU A 73 2.45 20.34 -33.55
CA LEU A 73 2.15 20.95 -32.26
C LEU A 73 3.21 21.99 -31.90
N LEU A 74 4.49 21.75 -32.19
CA LEU A 74 5.56 22.71 -31.96
C LEU A 74 5.31 24.02 -32.73
N GLU A 75 4.91 23.93 -33.99
CA GLU A 75 4.58 25.12 -34.81
C GLU A 75 3.48 25.97 -34.16
N VAL A 76 2.40 25.31 -33.74
CA VAL A 76 1.25 25.95 -33.08
C VAL A 76 1.56 26.32 -31.63
N PHE A 77 2.60 25.78 -31.01
CA PHE A 77 3.03 26.19 -29.68
C PHE A 77 3.86 27.48 -29.75
N CYS A 78 4.83 27.54 -30.67
CA CYS A 78 5.76 28.67 -30.76
C CYS A 78 5.09 29.97 -31.24
N GLN A 79 4.28 29.91 -32.31
CA GLN A 79 3.76 31.12 -32.94
C GLN A 79 2.70 31.85 -32.07
N PRO A 80 1.58 31.23 -31.69
CA PRO A 80 0.54 31.93 -30.93
C PRO A 80 0.85 32.07 -29.43
N GLN A 81 1.62 31.15 -28.83
CA GLN A 81 1.82 31.15 -27.37
C GLN A 81 3.13 31.84 -26.96
N LEU A 82 4.21 31.62 -27.70
CA LEU A 82 5.52 32.25 -27.42
C LEU A 82 5.79 33.49 -28.28
N ASN A 83 4.98 33.75 -29.32
CA ASN A 83 5.19 34.83 -30.29
C ASN A 83 6.59 34.79 -30.94
N VAL A 84 7.07 33.58 -31.24
CA VAL A 84 8.34 33.34 -31.94
C VAL A 84 8.17 32.31 -33.04
N GLU A 85 9.01 32.40 -34.07
CA GLU A 85 9.07 31.36 -35.07
C GLU A 85 9.62 30.06 -34.46
N PRO A 86 9.16 28.88 -34.93
CA PRO A 86 9.65 27.62 -34.39
C PRO A 86 11.15 27.48 -34.51
N ALA A 87 11.79 28.04 -35.55
CA ALA A 87 13.25 28.02 -35.71
C ALA A 87 14.00 28.77 -34.60
N ASP A 88 13.43 29.85 -34.08
CA ASP A 88 14.05 30.73 -33.07
C ASP A 88 13.70 30.32 -31.63
N ALA A 89 12.77 29.38 -31.46
CA ALA A 89 12.38 28.87 -30.15
C ALA A 89 13.55 28.13 -29.47
N THR A 90 14.03 28.70 -28.36
CA THR A 90 15.08 28.09 -27.53
C THR A 90 14.48 27.10 -26.53
N GLU A 91 15.28 26.11 -26.11
CA GLU A 91 14.91 25.13 -25.07
C GLU A 91 14.41 25.82 -23.78
N GLY A 92 15.04 26.93 -23.40
CA GLY A 92 14.65 27.70 -22.21
C GLY A 92 13.26 28.32 -22.33
N MET A 93 12.88 28.81 -23.52
CA MET A 93 11.55 29.38 -23.76
C MET A 93 10.47 28.29 -23.72
N LEU A 94 10.72 27.14 -24.34
CA LEU A 94 9.81 25.99 -24.29
C LEU A 94 9.63 25.51 -22.85
N THR A 95 10.72 25.39 -22.09
CA THR A 95 10.68 24.98 -20.68
C THR A 95 9.86 25.95 -19.84
N ALA A 96 10.13 27.25 -19.96
CA ALA A 96 9.48 28.28 -19.16
C ALA A 96 7.96 28.31 -19.40
N GLU A 97 7.53 28.15 -20.65
CA GLU A 97 6.10 28.14 -20.97
C GLU A 97 5.41 26.85 -20.53
N ILE A 98 6.05 25.69 -20.67
CA ILE A 98 5.54 24.43 -20.09
C ILE A 98 5.40 24.57 -18.57
N GLU A 99 6.38 25.17 -17.89
CA GLU A 99 6.32 25.43 -16.46
C GLU A 99 5.19 26.39 -16.09
N HIS A 100 5.00 27.46 -16.87
CA HIS A 100 3.91 28.41 -16.69
C HIS A 100 2.53 27.76 -16.84
N ILE A 101 2.32 26.94 -17.88
CA ILE A 101 1.05 26.22 -18.08
C ILE A 101 0.79 25.28 -16.90
N VAL A 102 1.81 24.53 -16.45
CA VAL A 102 1.68 23.55 -15.37
C VAL A 102 1.55 24.19 -13.98
N SER A 103 2.10 25.39 -13.78
CA SER A 103 1.96 26.16 -12.53
C SER A 103 0.62 26.90 -12.46
N SER A 104 0.04 27.26 -13.61
CA SER A 104 -1.24 27.94 -13.71
C SER A 104 -2.42 27.05 -13.32
N ILE A 105 -3.45 27.66 -12.76
CA ILE A 105 -4.72 26.99 -12.46
C ILE A 105 -5.41 26.67 -13.79
N LYS A 106 -5.86 25.42 -13.97
CA LYS A 106 -6.62 24.96 -15.15
C LYS A 106 -7.72 25.98 -15.51
N ASN A 107 -7.70 26.52 -16.73
CA ASN A 107 -8.66 27.50 -17.25
C ASN A 107 -8.82 28.77 -16.40
N ALA A 108 -7.81 29.15 -15.62
CA ALA A 108 -7.88 30.23 -14.61
C ALA A 108 -9.09 30.12 -13.65
N THR A 109 -9.71 28.93 -13.56
CA THR A 109 -10.91 28.71 -12.77
C THR A 109 -10.52 27.96 -11.51
N LEU A 110 -10.51 28.65 -10.37
CA LEU A 110 -10.17 28.04 -9.10
C LEU A 110 -11.21 26.96 -8.74
N PRO A 111 -10.84 25.66 -8.69
CA PRO A 111 -11.77 24.64 -8.23
C PRO A 111 -12.11 24.87 -6.76
N ASP A 112 -13.23 24.31 -6.29
CA ASP A 112 -13.49 24.28 -4.85
C ASP A 112 -12.43 23.36 -4.18
N ILE A 113 -11.35 23.99 -3.71
CA ILE A 113 -10.23 23.34 -3.02
C ILE A 113 -10.74 22.53 -1.82
N LYS A 114 -11.86 22.90 -1.20
CA LYS A 114 -12.41 22.16 -0.07
C LYS A 114 -13.05 20.87 -0.49
N GLU A 115 -13.90 20.92 -1.50
CA GLU A 115 -14.57 19.73 -2.00
C GLU A 115 -13.62 18.80 -2.76
N LEU A 116 -12.63 19.33 -3.49
CA LEU A 116 -11.58 18.55 -4.15
C LEU A 116 -10.81 17.67 -3.15
N PHE A 117 -10.19 18.27 -2.14
CA PHE A 117 -9.44 17.54 -1.13
C PHE A 117 -10.33 16.64 -0.27
N LYS A 118 -11.61 16.98 -0.08
CA LYS A 118 -12.57 16.13 0.61
C LYS A 118 -12.92 14.87 -0.21
N LYS A 119 -12.89 14.94 -1.54
CA LYS A 119 -13.15 13.79 -2.41
C LYS A 119 -11.91 12.89 -2.53
N GLU A 120 -10.77 13.49 -2.82
CA GLU A 120 -9.57 12.79 -3.30
C GLU A 120 -8.55 12.48 -2.20
N LEU A 121 -8.34 13.38 -1.24
CA LEU A 121 -7.36 13.14 -0.18
C LEU A 121 -7.90 12.16 0.86
N ARG A 122 -7.23 11.00 0.92
CA ARG A 122 -7.53 9.89 1.83
C ARG A 122 -6.24 9.26 2.34
N MET A 123 -6.22 8.97 3.63
CA MET A 123 -5.17 8.19 4.27
C MET A 123 -5.49 6.69 4.12
N LYS A 124 -4.52 5.90 3.65
CA LYS A 124 -4.63 4.44 3.55
C LYS A 124 -4.86 3.84 4.94
N LYS A 125 -5.62 2.74 5.04
CA LYS A 125 -6.04 2.13 6.33
C LYS A 125 -5.34 0.81 6.63
N ASP A 126 -4.88 0.18 5.58
CA ASP A 126 -4.27 -1.14 5.48
C ASP A 126 -2.78 -1.13 5.80
N GLU A 127 -2.10 0.00 5.56
CA GLU A 127 -0.70 0.17 5.97
C GLU A 127 -0.57 0.18 7.50
N SER A 128 0.28 -0.73 7.99
CA SER A 128 0.57 -0.96 9.39
C SER A 128 1.68 -0.05 9.92
N ASP A 129 2.64 0.32 9.07
CA ASP A 129 3.68 1.29 9.40
C ASP A 129 3.09 2.71 9.37
N VAL A 130 3.07 3.36 10.54
CA VAL A 130 2.49 4.70 10.70
C VAL A 130 3.22 5.74 9.85
N ASN A 131 4.55 5.66 9.75
CA ASN A 131 5.37 6.61 9.01
C ASN A 131 5.18 6.42 7.51
N ALA A 132 5.22 5.19 7.00
CA ALA A 132 4.96 4.91 5.59
C ALA A 132 3.55 5.39 5.18
N ARG A 133 2.55 5.11 6.02
CA ARG A 133 1.16 5.58 5.83
C ARG A 133 1.06 7.11 5.76
N LEU A 134 1.85 7.82 6.56
CA LEU A 134 1.87 9.29 6.56
C LEU A 134 2.63 9.86 5.37
N MET A 135 3.74 9.24 4.97
CA MET A 135 4.49 9.62 3.76
C MET A 135 3.62 9.49 2.51
N ASP A 136 2.90 8.37 2.37
CA ASP A 136 1.94 8.16 1.29
C ASP A 136 0.83 9.20 1.29
N TYR A 137 0.35 9.59 2.47
CA TYR A 137 -0.67 10.62 2.61
C TYR A 137 -0.19 12.00 2.15
N TYR A 138 1.04 12.40 2.52
CA TYR A 138 1.65 13.65 2.07
C TYR A 138 2.00 13.60 0.57
N LYS A 139 2.45 12.45 0.06
CA LYS A 139 2.65 12.22 -1.37
C LYS A 139 1.35 12.44 -2.13
N ASN A 140 0.25 11.81 -1.71
CA ASN A 140 -1.07 11.99 -2.31
C ASN A 140 -1.54 13.45 -2.29
N PHE A 141 -1.31 14.17 -1.18
CA PHE A 141 -1.59 15.61 -1.12
C PHE A 141 -0.83 16.39 -2.21
N ASN A 142 0.48 16.17 -2.34
CA ASN A 142 1.29 16.90 -3.32
C ASN A 142 0.88 16.53 -4.75
N THR A 143 0.55 15.26 -5.02
CA THR A 143 0.03 14.81 -6.32
C THR A 143 -1.27 15.52 -6.68
N ILE A 144 -2.23 15.64 -5.75
CA ILE A 144 -3.48 16.39 -5.99
C ILE A 144 -3.20 17.87 -6.30
N VAL A 145 -2.25 18.48 -5.59
CA VAL A 145 -1.85 19.88 -5.85
C VAL A 145 -1.29 20.03 -7.26
N GLU A 146 -0.38 19.14 -7.66
CA GLU A 146 0.26 19.12 -8.96
C GLU A 146 -0.70 18.76 -10.10
N ASP A 147 -1.70 17.91 -9.89
CA ASP A 147 -2.65 17.51 -10.94
C ASP A 147 -3.72 18.58 -11.23
N ASN A 148 -3.82 19.59 -10.36
CA ASN A 148 -4.84 20.63 -10.41
C ASN A 148 -4.27 22.05 -10.54
N GLY A 149 -2.97 22.23 -10.69
CA GLY A 149 -2.35 23.56 -10.84
C GLY A 149 -2.45 24.41 -9.59
N LEU A 150 -2.48 23.78 -8.41
CA LEU A 150 -2.69 24.48 -7.14
C LEU A 150 -1.37 24.81 -6.43
N THR A 151 -0.22 24.60 -7.09
CA THR A 151 1.12 24.77 -6.48
C THR A 151 1.29 26.17 -5.89
N GLU A 152 0.91 27.20 -6.65
CA GLU A 152 0.97 28.60 -6.20
C GLU A 152 -0.02 28.87 -5.04
N CYS A 153 -1.20 28.25 -5.06
CA CYS A 153 -2.21 28.41 -4.00
C CYS A 153 -1.73 27.93 -2.62
N PHE A 154 -0.78 26.99 -2.58
CA PHE A 154 -0.21 26.45 -1.35
C PHE A 154 1.20 27.00 -1.05
N SER A 155 1.67 27.97 -1.84
CA SER A 155 2.94 28.66 -1.63
C SER A 155 2.81 29.84 -0.66
N GLY A 156 3.93 30.33 -0.13
CA GLY A 156 3.95 31.46 0.80
C GLY A 156 3.31 31.17 2.17
N VAL A 157 3.23 32.20 3.02
CA VAL A 157 2.79 32.05 4.42
C VAL A 157 1.32 31.65 4.53
N ALA A 158 0.44 32.26 3.72
CA ALA A 158 -0.99 31.94 3.72
C ALA A 158 -1.27 30.56 3.13
N GLY A 159 -0.65 30.23 1.99
CA GLY A 159 -0.81 28.93 1.33
C GLY A 159 -0.27 27.78 2.20
N THR A 160 0.84 27.99 2.90
CA THR A 160 1.39 26.98 3.82
C THR A 160 0.45 26.70 5.00
N LYS A 161 -0.20 27.73 5.56
CA LYS A 161 -1.24 27.54 6.59
C LYS A 161 -2.43 26.76 6.05
N GLU A 162 -2.86 27.07 4.83
CA GLU A 162 -3.95 26.35 4.19
C GLU A 162 -3.57 24.89 3.90
N LYS A 163 -2.32 24.62 3.48
CA LYS A 163 -1.75 23.26 3.33
C LYS A 163 -1.87 22.48 4.64
N CYS A 164 -1.39 23.03 5.75
CA CYS A 164 -1.50 22.40 7.06
C CYS A 164 -2.96 22.12 7.45
N LYS A 165 -3.86 23.09 7.25
CA LYS A 165 -5.29 22.94 7.54
C LYS A 165 -5.94 21.82 6.71
N ARG A 166 -5.62 21.72 5.42
CA ARG A 166 -6.15 20.67 4.53
C ARG A 166 -5.63 19.29 4.93
N LEU A 167 -4.34 19.17 5.22
CA LEU A 167 -3.74 17.93 5.74
C LEU A 167 -4.40 17.46 7.02
N VAL A 168 -4.64 18.34 8.00
CA VAL A 168 -5.34 17.97 9.25
C VAL A 168 -6.80 17.58 8.99
N SER A 169 -7.47 18.22 8.05
CA SER A 169 -8.90 18.01 7.81
C SER A 169 -9.28 16.60 7.35
N ARG A 170 -8.34 15.87 6.73
CA ARG A 170 -8.56 14.53 6.14
C ARG A 170 -7.77 13.41 6.83
N LEU A 171 -7.18 13.69 7.99
CA LEU A 171 -6.57 12.65 8.82
C LEU A 171 -7.60 11.59 9.23
N TRP A 172 -7.13 10.35 9.21
CA TRP A 172 -7.87 9.19 9.70
C TRP A 172 -6.98 8.43 10.67
N PRO A 173 -7.50 7.92 11.80
CA PRO A 173 -8.90 7.96 12.25
C PRO A 173 -9.39 9.34 12.75
N LYS A 174 -10.70 9.50 12.95
CA LYS A 174 -11.31 10.78 13.39
C LYS A 174 -10.75 11.24 14.75
N SER A 175 -10.49 10.30 15.66
CA SER A 175 -9.84 10.57 16.95
C SER A 175 -8.48 11.23 16.78
N LEU A 176 -7.62 10.68 15.92
CA LEU A 176 -6.31 11.27 15.59
C LEU A 176 -6.46 12.68 15.02
N LYS A 177 -7.41 12.87 14.10
CA LYS A 177 -7.73 14.18 13.54
C LYS A 177 -8.12 15.20 14.62
N ASP A 178 -9.00 14.82 15.54
CA ASP A 178 -9.51 15.72 16.57
C ASP A 178 -8.42 16.05 17.61
N GLU A 179 -7.57 15.08 17.97
CA GLU A 179 -6.40 15.31 18.82
C GLU A 179 -5.37 16.25 18.16
N VAL A 180 -5.00 15.99 16.90
CA VAL A 180 -4.06 16.85 16.16
C VAL A 180 -4.62 18.27 16.03
N LYS A 181 -5.92 18.44 15.77
CA LYS A 181 -6.55 19.76 15.75
C LYS A 181 -6.41 20.49 17.08
N GLN A 182 -6.59 19.80 18.20
CA GLN A 182 -6.46 20.37 19.53
C GLN A 182 -5.01 20.78 19.79
N CYS A 183 -4.06 19.91 19.48
CA CYS A 183 -2.63 20.19 19.58
C CYS A 183 -2.23 21.43 18.77
N VAL A 184 -2.62 21.48 17.49
CA VAL A 184 -2.32 22.62 16.61
C VAL A 184 -2.96 23.92 17.12
N ARG A 185 -4.11 23.86 17.79
CA ARG A 185 -4.79 25.05 18.35
C ARG A 185 -4.14 25.59 19.62
N PHE A 186 -3.70 24.72 20.53
CA PHE A 186 -3.38 25.13 21.89
C PHE A 186 -1.95 24.85 22.34
N THR A 187 -1.26 23.85 21.80
CA THR A 187 0.07 23.42 22.30
C THR A 187 1.18 23.55 21.26
N HIS A 188 0.89 23.27 19.99
CA HIS A 188 1.83 23.29 18.87
C HIS A 188 1.34 24.22 17.77
N ILE A 189 1.19 25.51 18.11
CA ILE A 189 0.69 26.55 17.18
C ILE A 189 1.57 26.65 15.92
N GLU A 190 2.87 26.39 16.04
CA GLU A 190 3.79 26.42 14.90
C GLU A 190 3.50 25.33 13.85
N ALA A 191 2.91 24.19 14.24
CA ALA A 191 2.46 23.18 13.29
C ALA A 191 1.31 23.67 12.39
N ALA A 192 0.62 24.76 12.76
CA ALA A 192 -0.34 25.40 11.87
C ALA A 192 0.32 26.13 10.69
N LYS A 193 1.60 26.50 10.84
CA LYS A 193 2.34 27.34 9.88
C LYS A 193 3.49 26.59 9.19
N ASP A 194 3.96 25.51 9.79
CA ASP A 194 5.05 24.67 9.25
C ASP A 194 4.58 23.23 8.97
N PRO A 195 4.59 22.78 7.70
CA PRO A 195 4.24 21.43 7.31
C PRO A 195 5.16 20.36 7.91
N ARG A 196 6.43 20.71 8.22
CA ARG A 196 7.39 19.77 8.81
C ARG A 196 7.11 19.56 10.29
N ALA A 197 6.87 20.64 11.05
CA ALA A 197 6.39 20.54 12.43
C ALA A 197 5.07 19.77 12.50
N LEU A 198 4.15 20.02 11.56
CA LEU A 198 2.89 19.27 11.48
C LEU A 198 3.11 17.78 11.23
N PHE A 199 4.01 17.42 10.31
CA PHE A 199 4.32 16.02 10.02
C PHE A 199 4.83 15.30 11.28
N ARG A 200 5.78 15.90 12.00
CA ARG A 200 6.30 15.33 13.26
C ARG A 200 5.22 15.15 14.31
N LEU A 201 4.36 16.15 14.49
CA LEU A 201 3.23 16.08 15.42
C LEU A 201 2.26 14.95 15.06
N ILE A 202 1.88 14.85 13.79
CA ILE A 202 0.96 13.78 13.34
C ILE A 202 1.61 12.41 13.54
N LEU A 203 2.90 12.26 13.21
CA LEU A 203 3.63 11.01 13.36
C LEU A 203 3.66 10.55 14.83
N GLU A 204 3.99 11.46 15.75
CA GLU A 204 3.99 11.19 17.19
C GLU A 204 2.60 10.72 17.66
N LYS A 205 1.55 11.51 17.36
CA LYS A 205 0.18 11.19 17.78
C LYS A 205 -0.38 9.93 17.14
N ALA A 206 -0.09 9.68 15.87
CA ALA A 206 -0.51 8.47 15.19
C ALA A 206 0.20 7.23 15.75
N THR A 207 1.47 7.35 16.13
CA THR A 207 2.23 6.27 16.76
C THR A 207 1.70 5.96 18.16
N GLU A 208 1.39 6.99 18.96
CA GLU A 208 0.71 6.83 20.25
C GLU A 208 -0.62 6.11 20.10
N PHE A 209 -1.43 6.52 19.13
CA PHE A 209 -2.72 5.91 18.84
C PHE A 209 -2.58 4.43 18.45
N GLU A 210 -1.62 4.09 17.59
CA GLU A 210 -1.37 2.70 17.17
C GLU A 210 -0.90 1.84 18.36
N ARG A 211 -0.01 2.37 19.21
CA ARG A 211 0.43 1.68 20.44
C ARG A 211 -0.73 1.41 21.40
N GLN A 212 -1.61 2.38 21.60
CA GLN A 212 -2.81 2.21 22.44
C GLN A 212 -3.75 1.15 21.85
N HIS A 213 -3.99 1.20 20.54
CA HIS A 213 -4.81 0.23 19.84
C HIS A 213 -4.26 -1.20 19.98
N GLN A 214 -2.95 -1.39 19.82
CA GLN A 214 -2.28 -2.68 20.04
C GLN A 214 -2.41 -3.17 21.49
N ARG A 215 -2.18 -2.30 22.49
CA ARG A 215 -2.35 -2.65 23.92
C ARG A 215 -3.78 -3.13 24.22
N LEU A 216 -4.79 -2.42 23.74
CA LEU A 216 -6.19 -2.80 23.93
C LEU A 216 -6.53 -4.12 23.23
N ARG A 217 -5.93 -4.37 22.05
CA ARG A 217 -6.09 -5.64 21.33
C ARG A 217 -5.49 -6.82 22.10
N LEU A 218 -4.30 -6.66 22.67
CA LEU A 218 -3.66 -7.69 23.51
C LEU A 218 -4.45 -7.98 24.78
N GLN A 219 -4.97 -6.95 25.46
CA GLN A 219 -5.82 -7.15 26.64
C GLN A 219 -7.11 -7.93 26.33
N LYS A 220 -7.73 -7.70 25.17
CA LYS A 220 -8.90 -8.46 24.74
C LYS A 220 -8.57 -9.93 24.46
N LEU A 221 -7.41 -10.21 23.87
CA LEU A 221 -6.94 -11.58 23.63
C LEU A 221 -6.61 -12.32 24.93
N GLY A 222 -5.94 -11.67 25.88
CA GLY A 222 -5.65 -12.25 27.21
C GLY A 222 -6.92 -12.52 28.02
N LYS A 223 -7.90 -11.61 27.99
CA LYS A 223 -9.23 -11.84 28.62
C LYS A 223 -9.99 -12.99 27.97
N ALA A 224 -9.88 -13.19 26.66
CA ALA A 224 -10.50 -14.31 25.96
C ALA A 224 -9.83 -15.66 26.29
N GLN A 225 -8.51 -15.68 26.52
CA GLN A 225 -7.78 -16.88 26.96
C GLN A 225 -8.09 -17.22 28.43
N ASN A 226 -8.15 -16.23 29.32
CA ASN A 226 -8.51 -16.45 30.72
C ASN A 226 -9.96 -16.90 30.91
N ALA A 227 -10.86 -16.56 29.98
CA ALA A 227 -12.24 -17.05 29.97
C ALA A 227 -12.37 -18.51 29.48
N LEU A 228 -11.38 -19.02 28.73
CA LEU A 228 -11.36 -20.41 28.26
C LEU A 228 -10.56 -21.35 29.18
N GLY A 229 -9.77 -20.81 30.11
CA GLY A 229 -8.97 -21.58 31.07
C GLY A 229 -9.57 -21.71 32.47
N ARG A 230 -10.85 -21.31 32.68
CA ARG A 230 -11.50 -21.33 34.00
C ARG A 230 -12.64 -22.35 34.13
N GLU A 231 -12.78 -23.26 33.16
CA GLU A 231 -13.62 -24.45 33.25
C GLU A 231 -12.69 -25.66 33.35
N ASP A 232 -12.11 -25.90 34.52
CA ASP A 232 -11.70 -27.21 35.06
C ASP A 232 -10.73 -27.01 36.22
N THR A 233 -11.29 -26.90 37.43
CA THR A 233 -10.82 -27.61 38.64
C THR A 233 -11.84 -27.35 39.75
N SER A 234 -12.89 -28.19 39.80
CA SER A 234 -13.67 -28.42 41.01
C SER A 234 -13.17 -29.71 41.66
N GLY A 235 -12.60 -29.59 42.86
CA GLY A 235 -12.15 -30.71 43.69
C GLY A 235 -11.94 -30.27 45.14
N VAL A 236 -13.06 -30.20 45.87
CA VAL A 236 -13.33 -30.26 47.32
C VAL A 236 -12.12 -30.48 48.27
N ASP A 237 -11.97 -29.65 49.31
CA ASP A 237 -12.14 -30.12 50.71
C ASP A 237 -12.38 -28.99 51.75
N HIS A 238 -13.03 -29.38 52.84
CA HIS A 238 -13.59 -28.62 53.96
C HIS A 238 -12.56 -27.97 54.91
N GLY A 239 -12.99 -26.88 55.58
CA GLY A 239 -12.28 -26.29 56.72
C GLY A 239 -13.04 -25.10 57.33
N GLU A 240 -13.73 -25.40 58.43
CA GLU A 240 -14.58 -24.56 59.29
C GLU A 240 -13.81 -23.47 60.06
N PHE A 241 -14.33 -22.23 60.12
CA PHE A 241 -14.23 -21.38 61.32
C PHE A 241 -15.26 -20.24 61.32
N ASP A 242 -15.91 -20.08 62.47
CA ASP A 242 -16.96 -19.13 62.82
C ASP A 242 -16.55 -17.64 62.75
N GLY A 243 -17.56 -16.77 62.57
CA GLY A 243 -17.40 -15.33 62.78
C GLY A 243 -18.62 -14.48 62.40
N VAL A 244 -19.51 -14.28 63.37
CA VAL A 244 -20.65 -13.35 63.36
C VAL A 244 -20.23 -11.90 63.05
N GLY A 245 -21.02 -11.18 62.25
CA GLY A 245 -20.90 -9.72 62.12
C GLY A 245 -21.83 -9.10 61.08
N GLU A 246 -22.87 -8.42 61.55
CA GLU A 246 -23.97 -7.83 60.78
C GLU A 246 -23.62 -6.60 59.92
N ARG A 247 -24.39 -6.48 58.82
CA ARG A 247 -25.01 -5.27 58.20
C ARG A 247 -24.29 -3.92 58.27
N GLY A 248 -24.16 -3.32 57.09
CA GLY A 248 -24.09 -1.87 56.90
C GLY A 248 -23.96 -1.48 55.43
N GLN A 249 -25.09 -1.22 54.78
CA GLN A 249 -25.20 -0.60 53.45
C GLN A 249 -24.70 0.85 53.49
N ASP A 250 -23.96 1.29 52.47
CA ASP A 250 -24.32 2.53 51.76
C ASP A 250 -23.53 2.72 50.46
N ARG A 251 -24.25 2.88 49.33
CA ARG A 251 -24.01 3.89 48.28
C ARG A 251 -24.87 3.66 47.04
N GLN A 252 -26.02 4.33 47.08
CA GLN A 252 -26.70 5.09 46.02
C GLN A 252 -26.41 4.80 44.54
N GLU A 253 -27.49 4.41 43.87
CA GLU A 253 -27.79 4.62 42.45
C GLU A 253 -27.64 6.08 42.02
N VAL A 254 -27.05 6.28 40.83
CA VAL A 254 -27.43 7.39 39.94
C VAL A 254 -27.37 6.93 38.48
N GLU A 255 -28.56 6.92 37.89
CA GLU A 255 -28.99 6.99 36.49
C GLU A 255 -27.93 6.94 35.37
N ALA A 256 -28.01 5.89 34.54
CA ALA A 256 -27.49 5.91 33.17
C ALA A 256 -28.64 6.07 32.18
N THR A 257 -28.62 7.25 31.54
CA THR A 257 -29.54 7.75 30.54
C THR A 257 -29.57 6.87 29.27
N GLN A 258 -30.76 6.84 28.69
CA GLN A 258 -31.23 6.12 27.51
C GLN A 258 -30.29 6.22 26.28
N PHE A 259 -30.07 5.08 25.62
CA PHE A 259 -29.67 5.03 24.21
C PHE A 259 -30.75 4.32 23.39
N VAL A 260 -31.37 5.11 22.50
CA VAL A 260 -32.43 4.70 21.57
C VAL A 260 -31.79 4.23 20.25
N GLU A 261 -32.15 2.99 19.90
CA GLU A 261 -32.44 2.41 18.58
C GLU A 261 -31.46 2.49 17.39
N ALA A 262 -30.99 1.31 16.98
CA ALA A 262 -30.87 0.93 15.57
C ALA A 262 -31.44 -0.49 15.39
N SER A 263 -32.45 -0.61 14.54
CA SER A 263 -33.30 -1.79 14.36
C SER A 263 -32.64 -2.93 13.56
N ALA A 264 -32.69 -4.14 14.13
CA ALA A 264 -32.66 -5.38 13.37
C ALA A 264 -33.84 -6.24 13.85
N ARG A 265 -34.64 -6.81 12.94
CA ARG A 265 -35.75 -7.70 13.30
C ARG A 265 -35.19 -8.97 13.94
N THR A 266 -35.73 -9.38 15.09
CA THR A 266 -35.32 -10.65 15.71
C THR A 266 -35.75 -11.83 14.85
N PRO A 267 -34.89 -12.84 14.62
CA PRO A 267 -35.24 -14.03 13.84
C PRO A 267 -36.36 -14.91 14.45
N LYS A 268 -36.72 -14.71 15.73
CA LYS A 268 -37.66 -15.57 16.48
C LYS A 268 -39.05 -14.98 16.65
N CYS A 269 -39.20 -13.66 16.80
CA CYS A 269 -40.52 -13.03 16.92
C CYS A 269 -40.76 -11.89 15.92
N GLN A 270 -39.82 -11.64 15.00
CA GLN A 270 -39.94 -10.66 13.90
C GLN A 270 -40.22 -9.22 14.33
N GLU A 271 -40.18 -8.93 15.62
CA GLU A 271 -40.31 -7.62 16.23
C GLU A 271 -38.96 -6.89 16.34
N MET A 272 -39.03 -5.58 16.49
CA MET A 272 -37.91 -4.64 16.44
C MET A 272 -37.22 -4.53 17.81
N HIS A 273 -36.55 -5.59 18.23
CA HIS A 273 -35.67 -5.58 19.41
C HIS A 273 -34.44 -6.46 19.15
N TRP A 274 -33.44 -6.39 20.01
CA TRP A 274 -32.29 -7.30 19.91
C TRP A 274 -32.65 -8.67 20.48
N LEU A 275 -32.21 -9.76 19.85
CA LEU A 275 -32.48 -11.14 20.32
C LEU A 275 -32.10 -11.34 21.81
N ARG A 276 -31.11 -10.59 22.31
CA ARG A 276 -30.70 -10.58 23.72
C ARG A 276 -31.85 -10.16 24.65
N GLY A 277 -32.62 -9.14 24.27
CA GLY A 277 -33.78 -8.60 24.98
C GLY A 277 -35.13 -9.17 24.50
N CYS A 278 -35.14 -10.25 23.72
CA CYS A 278 -36.37 -10.86 23.22
C CYS A 278 -37.14 -11.58 24.34
N PRO A 279 -38.41 -11.21 24.62
CA PRO A 279 -39.22 -11.81 25.68
C PRO A 279 -39.74 -13.20 25.32
N THR A 280 -39.82 -13.54 24.02
CA THR A 280 -40.32 -14.82 23.50
C THR A 280 -39.22 -15.84 23.20
N ALA A 281 -37.94 -15.44 23.16
CA ALA A 281 -36.84 -16.37 22.93
C ALA A 281 -36.37 -17.01 24.24
N SER A 282 -36.44 -18.35 24.33
CA SER A 282 -35.88 -19.11 25.45
C SER A 282 -34.36 -18.91 25.53
N ARG A 283 -33.79 -18.99 26.73
CA ARG A 283 -32.33 -18.88 26.95
C ARG A 283 -31.54 -19.87 26.08
N LYS A 284 -32.08 -21.08 25.91
CA LYS A 284 -31.51 -22.13 25.05
C LYS A 284 -31.51 -21.75 23.57
N ASP A 285 -32.59 -21.12 23.09
CA ASP A 285 -32.69 -20.62 21.71
C ASP A 285 -31.68 -19.49 21.43
N LYS A 286 -31.45 -18.62 22.41
CA LYS A 286 -30.46 -17.53 22.31
C LYS A 286 -29.05 -18.11 22.19
N GLU A 287 -28.70 -19.10 23.01
CA GLU A 287 -27.40 -19.78 23.00
C GLU A 287 -27.17 -20.56 21.69
N GLU A 288 -28.16 -21.28 21.18
CA GLU A 288 -28.08 -21.98 19.90
C GLU A 288 -27.87 -21.03 18.72
N PHE A 289 -28.55 -19.87 18.71
CA PHE A 289 -28.38 -18.87 17.66
C PHE A 289 -26.96 -18.27 17.64
N TRP A 290 -26.42 -17.92 18.81
CA TRP A 290 -25.05 -17.43 18.92
C TRP A 290 -24.03 -18.50 18.55
N THR A 291 -24.30 -19.76 18.88
CA THR A 291 -23.48 -20.90 18.49
C THR A 291 -23.48 -21.09 16.97
N LYS A 292 -24.65 -20.98 16.31
CA LYS A 292 -24.76 -21.00 14.85
C LYS A 292 -24.01 -19.84 14.18
N ILE A 293 -24.09 -18.62 14.70
CA ILE A 293 -23.32 -17.46 14.19
C ILE A 293 -21.81 -17.66 14.38
N LYS A 294 -21.37 -18.15 15.56
CA LYS A 294 -19.96 -18.43 15.84
C LYS A 294 -19.42 -19.51 14.90
N ASN A 295 -20.20 -20.56 14.67
CA ASN A 295 -19.85 -21.63 13.73
C ASN A 295 -19.84 -21.15 12.27
N ALA A 296 -20.77 -20.29 11.85
CA ALA A 296 -20.77 -19.69 10.52
C ALA A 296 -19.56 -18.78 10.30
N ARG A 297 -19.18 -17.98 11.31
CA ARG A 297 -17.95 -17.16 11.27
C ARG A 297 -16.70 -18.01 11.22
N ASN A 298 -16.64 -19.09 12.01
CA ASN A 298 -15.53 -20.03 12.00
C ASN A 298 -15.43 -20.78 10.66
N LYS A 299 -16.55 -21.19 10.07
CA LYS A 299 -16.59 -21.77 8.71
C LYS A 299 -16.12 -20.76 7.66
N LYS A 300 -16.55 -19.51 7.72
CA LYS A 300 -16.12 -18.43 6.81
C LYS A 300 -14.63 -18.09 6.97
N ALA A 301 -14.11 -18.10 8.20
CA ALA A 301 -12.69 -17.93 8.49
C ALA A 301 -11.86 -19.13 7.99
N LYS A 302 -12.37 -20.36 8.14
CA LYS A 302 -11.75 -21.57 7.57
C LYS A 302 -11.77 -21.56 6.04
N LEU A 303 -12.85 -21.11 5.40
CA LEU A 303 -12.94 -20.95 3.94
C LEU A 303 -11.96 -19.88 3.42
N LYS A 304 -11.79 -18.76 4.14
CA LYS A 304 -10.74 -17.77 3.81
C LYS A 304 -9.33 -18.35 3.92
N ARG A 305 -9.06 -19.12 4.98
CA ARG A 305 -7.76 -19.82 5.15
C ARG A 305 -7.54 -20.93 4.13
N LEU A 306 -8.61 -21.59 3.66
CA LEU A 306 -8.51 -22.57 2.57
C LEU A 306 -8.14 -21.87 1.25
N GLY A 307 -8.70 -20.69 0.98
CA GLY A 307 -8.31 -19.85 -0.16
C GLY A 307 -6.85 -19.35 -0.11
N GLU A 308 -6.28 -19.19 1.10
CA GLU A 308 -4.86 -18.85 1.30
C GLU A 308 -3.93 -20.08 1.17
N LEU A 309 -4.46 -21.30 1.31
CA LEU A 309 -3.72 -22.57 1.25
C LEU A 309 -3.84 -23.29 -0.11
N LEU A 310 -4.77 -22.87 -0.97
CA LEU A 310 -4.85 -23.38 -2.34
C LEU A 310 -3.74 -22.72 -3.18
N PRO A 311 -2.97 -23.48 -3.98
CA PRO A 311 -2.14 -22.87 -5.01
C PRO A 311 -3.03 -22.05 -5.95
N TYR A 312 -2.58 -20.85 -6.34
CA TYR A 312 -3.26 -20.05 -7.36
C TYR A 312 -3.43 -20.92 -8.61
N PRO A 313 -4.66 -21.25 -9.04
CA PRO A 313 -4.88 -22.17 -10.15
C PRO A 313 -4.49 -21.56 -11.51
N ASP A 314 -4.25 -20.25 -11.58
CA ASP A 314 -4.17 -19.53 -12.86
C ASP A 314 -2.75 -19.30 -13.38
N ARG A 315 -1.72 -19.88 -12.74
CA ARG A 315 -0.32 -19.72 -13.19
C ARG A 315 0.35 -21.06 -13.29
N VAL A 316 0.26 -21.69 -14.46
CA VAL A 316 1.03 -22.88 -14.83
C VAL A 316 2.20 -22.46 -15.72
N VAL A 317 3.32 -23.17 -15.59
CA VAL A 317 4.46 -23.09 -16.49
C VAL A 317 4.58 -24.42 -17.22
N THR A 318 4.77 -24.38 -18.53
CA THR A 318 4.95 -25.59 -19.34
C THR A 318 6.44 -25.84 -19.56
N LEU A 319 6.97 -26.90 -18.96
CA LEU A 319 8.34 -27.35 -19.15
C LEU A 319 8.47 -28.12 -20.48
N ASN A 320 9.40 -27.70 -21.33
CA ASN A 320 9.68 -28.27 -22.66
C ASN A 320 8.42 -28.49 -23.53
N GLY A 321 7.35 -27.73 -23.32
CA GLY A 321 6.07 -27.91 -24.02
C GLY A 321 5.30 -29.19 -23.67
N LYS A 322 5.75 -29.97 -22.67
CA LYS A 322 5.25 -31.32 -22.37
C LYS A 322 4.66 -31.51 -20.98
N LEU A 323 5.14 -30.78 -19.97
CA LEU A 323 4.67 -30.90 -18.59
C LEU A 323 4.23 -29.55 -18.04
N GLU A 324 2.95 -29.41 -17.70
CA GLU A 324 2.42 -28.21 -17.06
C GLU A 324 2.51 -28.33 -15.52
N LEU A 325 3.18 -27.39 -14.88
CA LEU A 325 3.32 -27.34 -13.42
C LEU A 325 2.84 -25.99 -12.87
N PRO A 326 2.18 -25.97 -11.70
CA PRO A 326 1.82 -24.72 -11.04
C PRO A 326 3.09 -23.94 -10.65
N TYR A 327 3.16 -22.68 -11.07
CA TYR A 327 4.27 -21.76 -10.83
C TYR A 327 3.91 -20.73 -9.75
N ARG A 328 4.84 -20.50 -8.79
CA ARG A 328 4.73 -19.42 -7.80
C ARG A 328 5.77 -18.33 -8.12
N PRO A 329 5.35 -17.07 -8.33
CA PRO A 329 6.27 -15.96 -8.49
C PRO A 329 7.07 -15.69 -7.20
N ASP A 330 8.34 -16.02 -7.31
CA ASP A 330 9.56 -15.55 -6.65
C ASP A 330 9.66 -15.35 -5.12
N SER A 331 10.69 -16.00 -4.57
CA SER A 331 11.27 -15.84 -3.24
C SER A 331 12.61 -15.06 -3.28
N GLY A 332 12.93 -14.40 -4.39
CA GLY A 332 14.21 -13.75 -4.67
C GLY A 332 15.32 -14.71 -5.07
N SER A 333 15.01 -15.85 -5.72
CA SER A 333 16.01 -16.85 -6.13
C SER A 333 16.30 -16.75 -7.63
N ASP A 334 17.58 -16.72 -7.99
CA ASP A 334 18.04 -16.73 -9.38
C ASP A 334 17.80 -18.09 -10.09
N TYR A 335 17.33 -19.11 -9.35
CA TYR A 335 17.17 -20.48 -9.85
C TYR A 335 15.73 -20.97 -9.76
N THR A 336 15.24 -21.60 -10.83
CA THR A 336 14.00 -22.38 -10.81
C THR A 336 14.30 -23.81 -10.37
N VAL A 337 13.63 -24.27 -9.31
CA VAL A 337 13.83 -25.63 -8.76
C VAL A 337 12.55 -26.43 -8.92
N ILE A 338 12.68 -27.66 -9.44
CA ILE A 338 11.58 -28.63 -9.52
C ILE A 338 11.88 -29.84 -8.64
N GLY A 339 10.83 -30.44 -8.08
CA GLY A 339 10.94 -31.63 -7.24
C GLY A 339 11.31 -32.87 -8.05
N HIS A 340 11.90 -33.87 -7.38
CA HIS A 340 12.33 -35.11 -8.01
C HIS A 340 11.17 -35.92 -8.63
N SER A 341 9.96 -35.80 -8.07
CA SER A 341 8.74 -36.39 -8.64
C SER A 341 8.41 -35.79 -10.01
N HIS A 342 8.39 -34.47 -10.13
CA HIS A 342 8.11 -33.77 -11.39
C HIS A 342 9.23 -33.98 -12.42
N TRP A 343 10.48 -34.13 -11.99
CA TRP A 343 11.59 -34.49 -12.87
C TRP A 343 11.39 -35.88 -13.51
N ASN A 344 10.96 -36.86 -12.71
CA ASN A 344 10.72 -38.22 -13.22
C ASN A 344 9.52 -38.24 -14.19
N GLU A 345 8.48 -37.45 -13.93
CA GLU A 345 7.36 -37.25 -14.85
C GLU A 345 7.81 -36.60 -16.16
N LEU A 346 8.65 -35.55 -16.09
CA LEU A 346 9.21 -34.91 -17.28
C LEU A 346 10.06 -35.90 -18.09
N LYS A 347 10.90 -36.71 -17.45
CA LYS A 347 11.72 -37.72 -18.13
C LYS A 347 10.88 -38.83 -18.79
N ALA A 348 9.74 -39.17 -18.21
CA ALA A 348 8.80 -40.13 -18.82
C ALA A 348 8.13 -39.56 -20.08
N LEU A 349 7.83 -38.25 -20.09
CA LEU A 349 7.23 -37.55 -21.23
C LEU A 349 8.26 -37.11 -22.27
N ASP A 350 9.51 -36.90 -21.85
CA ASP A 350 10.61 -36.40 -22.67
C ASP A 350 11.93 -37.13 -22.38
N PRO A 351 12.20 -38.26 -23.07
CA PRO A 351 13.42 -39.03 -22.86
C PRO A 351 14.72 -38.31 -23.24
N SER A 352 14.64 -37.18 -23.98
CA SER A 352 15.81 -36.37 -24.35
C SER A 352 16.34 -35.49 -23.22
N VAL A 353 15.63 -35.40 -22.09
CA VAL A 353 16.07 -34.62 -20.93
C VAL A 353 17.16 -35.37 -20.18
N VAL A 354 18.33 -34.74 -20.02
CA VAL A 354 19.51 -35.33 -19.36
C VAL A 354 19.85 -34.51 -18.11
N ALA A 355 19.91 -35.18 -16.96
CA ALA A 355 20.41 -34.56 -15.73
C ALA A 355 21.94 -34.45 -15.79
N VAL A 356 22.47 -33.24 -15.63
CA VAL A 356 23.90 -32.96 -15.47
C VAL A 356 24.15 -32.64 -14.00
N GLU A 357 25.14 -33.30 -13.40
CA GLU A 357 25.54 -33.02 -12.01
C GLU A 357 26.13 -31.61 -11.91
N LEU A 358 25.73 -30.87 -10.88
CA LEU A 358 26.23 -29.53 -10.60
C LEU A 358 27.58 -29.63 -9.88
N GLU A 359 28.55 -28.80 -10.28
CA GLU A 359 29.86 -28.71 -9.60
C GLU A 359 29.72 -28.24 -8.14
N GLU A 360 28.72 -27.38 -7.87
CA GLU A 360 28.34 -26.97 -6.51
C GLU A 360 26.84 -27.15 -6.29
N SER A 361 26.48 -27.76 -5.16
CA SER A 361 25.07 -28.00 -4.83
C SER A 361 24.37 -26.73 -4.35
N ILE A 362 23.22 -26.40 -4.93
CA ILE A 362 22.50 -25.16 -4.63
C ILE A 362 21.54 -25.40 -3.45
N LEU A 363 21.74 -24.67 -2.36
CA LEU A 363 20.83 -24.66 -1.22
C LEU A 363 19.67 -23.70 -1.47
N ASN A 364 18.45 -24.21 -1.45
CA ASN A 364 17.23 -23.44 -1.61
C ASN A 364 16.38 -23.54 -0.35
N GLN A 365 15.77 -22.43 0.07
CA GLN A 365 14.84 -22.41 1.19
C GLN A 365 13.41 -22.55 0.67
N THR A 366 12.74 -23.63 1.04
CA THR A 366 11.32 -23.82 0.74
C THR A 366 10.44 -23.19 1.83
N PHE A 367 9.15 -23.06 1.54
CA PHE A 367 8.17 -22.51 2.47
C PHE A 367 8.16 -23.31 3.79
N GLY A 368 8.36 -22.64 4.93
CA GLY A 368 8.37 -23.29 6.25
C GLY A 368 9.75 -23.72 6.76
N SER A 369 10.78 -22.87 6.60
CA SER A 369 12.13 -23.05 7.17
C SER A 369 12.86 -24.34 6.77
N THR A 370 12.38 -25.04 5.74
CA THR A 370 12.96 -26.30 5.27
C THR A 370 13.91 -26.02 4.10
N THR A 371 15.18 -26.34 4.27
CA THR A 371 16.20 -26.23 3.23
C THR A 371 16.23 -27.47 2.36
N VAL A 372 16.30 -27.29 1.04
CA VAL A 372 16.45 -28.34 0.04
C VAL A 372 17.71 -28.10 -0.78
N THR A 373 18.42 -29.16 -1.13
CA THR A 373 19.68 -29.10 -1.88
C THR A 373 19.46 -29.63 -3.29
N ALA A 374 19.71 -28.81 -4.30
CA ALA A 374 19.71 -29.21 -5.70
C ALA A 374 21.12 -29.65 -6.13
N LYS A 375 21.25 -30.86 -6.67
CA LYS A 375 22.53 -31.46 -7.09
C LYS A 375 22.66 -31.65 -8.61
N TYR A 376 21.57 -31.46 -9.34
CA TYR A 376 21.50 -31.71 -10.78
C TYR A 376 20.80 -30.53 -11.48
N LYS A 377 21.27 -30.18 -12.68
CA LYS A 377 20.58 -29.30 -13.63
C LYS A 377 20.08 -30.13 -14.82
N GLY A 378 18.95 -29.70 -15.39
CA GLY A 378 18.29 -30.37 -16.51
C GLY A 378 18.25 -29.54 -17.77
#